data_AF-A0A3D2U4Y7-F1
#
_entry.id   AF-A0A3D2U4Y7-F1
#
_cell.length_a   1.000
_cell.length_b   1.000
_cell.length_c   1.000
_cell.angle_alpha   90.00
_cell.angle_beta   90.00
_cell.angle_gamma   90.00
#
_symmetry.space_group_name_H-M   'P 1'
#
loop_
_entity.id
_entity.type
_entity.pdbx_description
1 polymer ?
#
loop_
_entity_poly.entity_id
_entity_poly.type
_entity_poly.pdbx_seq_one_letter_code
_entity_poly.pdbx_strand_id
1 'polypeptide(L)'
;YRDDMSEMTVGHTWGMQSLSLRGWCGYNNCIVIEATERGVKVRPWTIMRPGHPPLFLPFDEMIMAKSRTMLGVRLKQVRMQKEPGISLDFRGTLVDGICARMGDVWPADATEEVDSETGTA
;
A
#
# COMPACT_ATOMS: atom_id res chain seq x y z
N TYR A 1 14.22 14.29 18.95
CA TYR A 1 13.75 13.28 17.99
C TYR A 1 13.40 13.97 16.66
N ARG A 2 14.39 14.39 15.86
CA ARG A 2 14.18 14.85 14.47
C ARG A 2 15.50 15.10 13.76
N ASP A 3 16.18 14.04 13.32
CA ASP A 3 17.34 14.21 12.43
C ASP A 3 17.42 13.17 11.29
N ASP A 4 16.67 12.06 11.36
CA ASP A 4 16.78 10.98 10.36
C ASP A 4 15.83 11.10 9.14
N MET A 5 15.09 12.21 8.98
CA MET A 5 14.07 12.33 7.93
C MET A 5 14.60 12.82 6.56
N SER A 6 15.87 13.22 6.46
CA SER A 6 16.39 13.91 5.28
C SER A 6 17.30 13.08 4.38
N GLU A 7 17.63 11.84 4.75
CA GLU A 7 18.56 10.96 4.00
C GLU A 7 17.88 9.77 3.30
N MET A 8 16.54 9.72 3.26
CA MET A 8 15.85 8.77 2.40
C MET A 8 15.67 9.39 1.01
N THR A 9 16.55 8.98 0.09
CA THR A 9 16.48 9.14 -1.37
C THR A 9 15.16 9.70 -1.90
N VAL A 10 15.22 10.85 -2.57
CA VAL A 10 14.11 11.61 -3.18
C VAL A 10 13.00 10.69 -3.71
N GLY A 11 11.99 10.45 -2.87
CA GLY A 11 10.85 9.61 -3.21
C GLY A 11 9.85 10.36 -4.06
N HIS A 12 9.25 9.71 -5.05
CA HIS A 12 8.19 10.35 -5.83
C HIS A 12 6.89 10.38 -5.02
N THR A 13 6.20 11.52 -5.03
CA THR A 13 5.00 11.75 -4.22
C THR A 13 3.77 11.89 -5.10
N TRP A 14 2.75 11.07 -4.83
CA TRP A 14 1.41 11.17 -5.40
C TRP A 14 0.44 11.69 -4.34
N GLY A 15 -0.07 12.90 -4.53
CA GLY A 15 -1.17 13.45 -3.73
C GLY A 15 -2.54 13.00 -4.24
N MET A 16 -3.58 13.32 -3.48
CA MET A 16 -4.98 13.09 -3.87
C MET A 16 -5.32 11.62 -4.15
N GLN A 17 -4.64 10.72 -3.43
CA GLN A 17 -4.87 9.28 -3.58
C GLN A 17 -5.95 8.80 -2.64
N SER A 18 -6.65 7.76 -3.09
CA SER A 18 -7.59 7.00 -2.27
C SER A 18 -6.94 5.69 -1.83
N LEU A 19 -7.16 5.34 -0.57
CA LEU A 19 -6.66 4.11 0.02
C LEU A 19 -7.71 3.58 0.98
N SER A 20 -8.05 2.29 0.87
CA SER A 20 -8.94 1.63 1.83
C SER A 20 -8.14 0.76 2.76
N LEU A 21 -8.28 1.01 4.07
CA LEU A 21 -7.75 0.21 5.15
C LEU A 21 -8.83 -0.76 5.63
N ARG A 22 -8.55 -2.07 5.51
CA ARG A 22 -9.36 -3.16 6.05
C ARG A 22 -10.80 -3.21 5.53
N GLY A 23 -11.08 -2.53 4.40
CA GLY A 23 -12.38 -2.50 3.72
C GLY A 23 -13.43 -1.55 4.32
N TRP A 24 -13.33 -1.19 5.61
CA TRP A 24 -14.28 -0.32 6.31
C TRP A 24 -13.77 1.11 6.55
N CYS A 25 -12.45 1.31 6.55
CA CYS A 25 -11.83 2.63 6.76
C CYS A 25 -11.24 3.13 5.44
N GLY A 26 -12.07 3.79 4.63
CA GLY A 26 -11.70 4.32 3.32
C GLY A 26 -11.27 5.79 3.40
N TYR A 27 -10.08 6.10 2.93
CA TYR A 27 -9.65 7.47 2.66
C TYR A 27 -9.89 7.77 1.18
N ASN A 28 -10.74 8.77 0.89
CA ASN A 28 -11.04 9.18 -0.47
C ASN A 28 -10.29 10.46 -0.82
N ASN A 29 -9.33 10.40 -1.75
CA ASN A 29 -8.55 11.52 -2.27
C ASN A 29 -7.83 12.39 -1.20
N CYS A 30 -7.68 11.92 0.03
CA CYS A 30 -7.09 12.67 1.14
C CYS A 30 -5.74 12.09 1.60
N ILE A 31 -5.18 11.18 0.82
CA ILE A 31 -3.91 10.52 1.11
C ILE A 31 -2.84 11.03 0.16
N VAL A 32 -1.67 11.27 0.73
CA VAL A 32 -0.42 11.48 0.01
C VAL A 32 0.41 10.22 0.18
N ILE A 33 0.86 9.68 -0.94
CA ILE A 33 1.64 8.46 -1.02
C ILE A 33 3.01 8.84 -1.57
N GLU A 34 4.07 8.45 -0.89
CA GLU A 34 5.44 8.73 -1.26
C GLU A 34 6.17 7.40 -1.43
N ALA A 35 6.62 7.07 -2.63
CA ALA A 35 7.39 5.85 -2.88
C ALA A 35 8.88 6.16 -2.77
N THR A 36 9.58 5.32 -2.01
CA THR A 36 11.03 5.35 -1.75
C THR A 36 11.60 3.99 -2.08
N GLU A 37 12.92 3.87 -2.29
CA GLU A 37 13.56 2.59 -2.66
C GLU A 37 13.26 1.44 -1.70
N ARG A 38 12.97 1.76 -0.44
CA ARG A 38 12.66 0.77 0.60
C ARG A 38 11.18 0.43 0.71
N GLY A 39 10.29 1.28 0.20
CA GLY A 39 8.86 1.15 0.45
C GLY A 39 8.03 2.39 0.16
N VAL A 40 6.75 2.28 0.49
CA VAL A 40 5.74 3.31 0.28
C VAL A 40 5.31 3.90 1.60
N LYS A 41 5.39 5.22 1.71
CA LYS A 41 4.90 5.98 2.85
C LYS A 41 3.52 6.55 2.54
N VAL A 42 2.55 6.21 3.36
CA VAL A 42 1.16 6.61 3.24
C VAL A 42 0.86 7.60 4.35
N ARG A 43 0.60 8.87 4.00
CA ARG A 43 0.26 9.92 4.96
C ARG A 43 -1.08 10.55 4.60
N PRO A 44 -2.06 10.61 5.53
CA PRO A 44 -3.23 11.45 5.33
C PRO A 44 -2.81 12.93 5.33
N TRP A 45 -3.63 13.77 4.69
CA TRP A 45 -3.47 15.22 4.76
C TRP A 45 -3.38 15.70 6.21
N THR A 46 -2.54 16.71 6.43
CA THR A 46 -2.28 17.26 7.78
C THR A 46 -3.56 17.69 8.50
N ILE A 47 -4.60 18.12 7.76
CA ILE A 47 -5.89 18.52 8.33
C ILE A 47 -6.73 17.34 8.84
N MET A 48 -6.51 16.14 8.31
CA MET A 48 -7.16 14.88 8.73
C MET A 48 -6.24 14.04 9.64
N ARG A 49 -5.11 14.60 10.12
CA ARG A 49 -4.16 13.90 10.99
C ARG A 49 -4.58 13.60 12.43
N PRO A 50 -5.54 14.25 13.12
CA PRO A 50 -5.70 14.10 14.57
C PRO A 50 -6.26 12.73 15.05
N GLY A 51 -6.07 11.66 14.27
CA GLY A 51 -6.37 10.29 14.68
C GLY A 51 -5.66 9.19 13.89
N HIS A 52 -4.82 9.52 12.89
CA HIS A 52 -4.24 8.52 11.99
C HIS A 52 -2.75 8.80 11.71
N PRO A 53 -1.83 8.04 12.31
CA PRO A 53 -0.40 8.22 12.09
C PRO A 53 -0.04 7.88 10.63
N PRO A 54 0.99 8.54 10.07
CA PRO A 54 1.53 8.15 8.77
C PRO A 54 2.04 6.72 8.83
N LEU A 55 1.65 5.90 7.87
CA LEU A 55 2.05 4.51 7.76
C LEU A 55 3.26 4.40 6.82
N PHE A 56 4.23 3.59 7.21
CA PHE A 56 5.33 3.19 6.32
C PHE A 56 5.14 1.71 5.97
N LEU A 57 5.19 1.42 4.68
CA LEU A 57 4.90 0.12 4.10
C LEU A 57 6.12 -0.32 3.30
N PRO A 58 7.04 -1.12 3.86
CA PRO A 58 8.21 -1.59 3.12
C PRO A 58 7.80 -2.62 2.06
N PHE A 59 8.39 -2.55 0.86
CA PHE A 59 8.04 -3.45 -0.25
C PHE A 59 8.26 -4.93 0.10
N ASP A 60 9.31 -5.22 0.85
CA ASP A 60 9.66 -6.56 1.33
C ASP A 60 8.57 -7.20 2.20
N GLU A 61 7.84 -6.41 3.00
CA GLU A 61 6.74 -6.90 3.82
C GLU A 61 5.39 -6.93 3.08
N MET A 62 5.30 -6.31 1.89
CA MET A 62 4.05 -6.28 1.14
C MET A 62 3.82 -7.61 0.42
N ILE A 63 2.66 -8.21 0.66
CA ILE A 63 2.17 -9.36 -0.10
C ILE A 63 0.99 -8.89 -0.93
N MET A 64 1.03 -9.13 -2.24
CA MET A 64 -0.15 -8.87 -3.06
C MET A 64 -1.22 -9.92 -2.77
N ALA A 65 -2.36 -9.49 -2.23
CA ALA A 65 -3.43 -10.39 -1.83
C ALA A 65 -4.41 -10.65 -2.97
N LYS A 66 -4.90 -9.60 -3.63
CA LYS A 66 -5.91 -9.69 -4.69
C LYS A 66 -5.83 -8.51 -5.64
N SER A 67 -6.10 -8.72 -6.92
CA SER A 67 -6.43 -7.66 -7.87
C SER A 67 -7.94 -7.67 -8.11
N ARG A 68 -8.61 -6.51 -7.93
CA ARG A 68 -10.06 -6.37 -8.13
C ARG A 68 -10.38 -5.11 -8.91
N THR A 69 -11.38 -5.17 -9.79
CA THR A 69 -11.87 -3.97 -10.49
C THR A 69 -13.23 -3.58 -9.90
N MET A 70 -13.33 -2.37 -9.36
CA MET A 70 -14.55 -1.83 -8.74
C MET A 70 -14.93 -0.53 -9.45
N LEU A 71 -16.16 -0.41 -9.96
CA LEU A 71 -16.64 0.79 -10.66
C LEU A 71 -15.70 1.26 -11.80
N GLY A 72 -15.14 0.32 -12.57
CA GLY A 72 -14.17 0.63 -13.65
C GLY A 72 -12.77 1.03 -13.16
N VAL A 73 -12.55 1.09 -11.84
CA VAL A 73 -11.25 1.38 -11.23
C VAL A 73 -10.57 0.07 -10.86
N ARG A 74 -9.39 -0.18 -11.42
CA ARG A 74 -8.54 -1.29 -10.98
C ARG A 74 -7.99 -0.98 -9.59
N LEU A 75 -8.11 -1.92 -8.68
CA LEU A 75 -7.58 -1.87 -7.32
C LEU A 75 -6.66 -3.08 -7.12
N LYS A 76 -5.47 -2.86 -6.61
CA LYS A 76 -4.56 -3.90 -6.15
C LYS A 76 -4.57 -3.88 -4.62
N GLN A 77 -5.08 -4.96 -4.04
CA GLN A 77 -5.07 -5.19 -2.61
C GLN A 77 -3.76 -5.82 -2.21
N VAL A 78 -3.07 -5.21 -1.25
CA VAL A 78 -1.88 -5.76 -0.61
C VAL A 78 -2.15 -5.96 0.88
N ARG A 79 -1.42 -6.89 1.48
CA ARG A 79 -1.39 -7.18 2.91
C ARG A 79 0.03 -7.08 3.40
N MET A 80 0.21 -6.90 4.71
CA MET A 80 1.54 -6.93 5.31
C MET A 80 1.82 -8.29 5.93
N GLN A 81 3.03 -8.82 5.71
CA GLN A 81 3.51 -10.04 6.37
C GLN A 81 3.38 -9.95 7.89
N LYS A 82 3.81 -8.82 8.46
CA LYS A 82 3.79 -8.57 9.91
C LYS A 82 2.40 -8.38 10.50
N GLU A 83 1.45 -7.89 9.70
CA GLU A 83 0.06 -7.67 10.12
C GLU A 83 -0.91 -8.14 9.03
N PRO A 84 -1.12 -9.45 8.88
CA PRO A 84 -1.94 -10.02 7.82
C PRO A 84 -3.42 -9.63 7.94
N GLY A 85 -3.83 -9.15 9.12
CA GLY A 85 -5.17 -8.61 9.37
C GLY A 85 -5.44 -7.23 8.74
N ILE A 86 -4.41 -6.55 8.21
CA ILE A 86 -4.56 -5.29 7.49
C ILE A 86 -4.46 -5.55 5.99
N SER A 87 -5.59 -5.33 5.29
CA SER A 87 -5.63 -5.28 3.82
C SER A 87 -5.70 -3.82 3.37
N LEU A 88 -4.83 -3.45 2.44
CA LEU A 88 -4.69 -2.11 1.87
C LEU A 88 -5.03 -2.16 0.39
N ASP A 89 -6.02 -1.39 -0.05
CA ASP A 89 -6.38 -1.30 -1.45
C ASP A 89 -5.77 -0.07 -2.11
N PHE A 90 -4.88 -0.30 -3.08
CA PHE A 90 -4.24 0.72 -3.90
C PHE A 90 -4.91 0.80 -5.27
N ARG A 91 -5.01 1.99 -5.86
CA ARG A 91 -5.43 2.11 -7.26
C ARG A 91 -4.37 1.54 -8.20
N GLY A 92 -4.81 0.83 -9.24
CA GLY A 92 -3.94 0.26 -10.26
C GLY A 92 -3.12 1.33 -10.99
N THR A 93 -3.68 2.52 -11.21
CA THR A 93 -2.95 3.66 -11.80
C THR A 93 -1.81 4.16 -10.92
N LEU A 94 -1.94 4.06 -9.59
CA LEU A 94 -0.85 4.39 -8.67
C LEU A 94 0.24 3.33 -8.72
N VAL A 95 -0.15 2.05 -8.69
CA VAL A 95 0.81 0.95 -8.79
C VAL A 95 1.59 1.02 -10.09
N ASP A 96 0.89 1.28 -11.20
CA ASP A 96 1.52 1.49 -12.51
C ASP A 96 2.50 2.66 -12.50
N GLY A 97 2.11 3.80 -11.89
CA GLY A 97 2.99 4.95 -11.71
C GLY A 97 4.22 4.66 -10.84
N ILE A 98 4.08 3.83 -9.81
CA ILE A 98 5.20 3.39 -8.97
C ILE A 98 6.12 2.48 -9.79
N CYS A 99 5.57 1.48 -10.49
CA CYS A 99 6.35 0.56 -11.33
C CYS A 99 7.08 1.28 -12.46
N ALA A 100 6.43 2.25 -13.11
CA ALA A 100 7.04 3.03 -14.18
C ALA A 100 8.23 3.88 -13.70
N ARG A 101 8.27 4.24 -12.41
CA ARG A 101 9.33 5.09 -11.82
C ARG A 101 10.41 4.29 -11.12
N MET A 102 10.03 3.22 -10.44
CA MET A 102 10.88 2.46 -9.53
C MET A 102 11.28 1.11 -10.12
N GLY A 103 10.67 0.71 -11.25
CA GLY A 103 10.82 -0.62 -11.84
C GLY A 103 9.85 -1.62 -11.22
N ASP A 104 10.13 -2.91 -11.40
CA ASP A 104 9.31 -4.02 -10.88
C ASP A 104 9.55 -4.25 -9.37
N VAL A 105 9.33 -3.20 -8.57
CA VAL A 105 9.48 -3.21 -7.10
C VAL A 105 8.18 -3.58 -6.37
N TRP A 106 7.07 -3.60 -7.09
CA TRP A 106 5.78 -3.93 -6.52
C TRP A 106 5.69 -5.45 -6.33
N PRO A 107 5.13 -5.94 -5.21
CA PRO A 107 5.01 -7.38 -5.02
C PRO A 107 4.25 -8.02 -6.17
N ALA A 108 4.81 -9.10 -6.72
CA ALA A 108 4.15 -9.91 -7.72
C ALA A 108 2.79 -10.40 -7.19
N ASP A 109 1.81 -10.55 -8.07
CA ASP A 109 0.54 -11.17 -7.71
C ASP A 109 0.86 -12.52 -7.04
N ALA A 110 0.47 -12.70 -5.78
CA ALA A 110 0.55 -14.00 -5.14
C ALA A 110 -0.53 -14.89 -5.77
N THR A 111 -0.25 -15.37 -6.99
CA THR A 111 -0.95 -16.50 -7.60
C THR A 111 -0.23 -17.79 -7.19
N GLU A 112 0.14 -17.91 -5.92
CA GLU A 112 0.55 -19.20 -5.39
C GLU A 112 -0.38 -19.53 -4.23
N GLU A 113 -1.29 -20.43 -4.60
CA GLU A 113 -2.10 -21.25 -3.74
C GLU A 113 -1.23 -21.77 -2.60
N VAL A 114 -1.51 -21.30 -1.38
CA VAL A 114 -1.33 -22.20 -0.23
C VAL A 114 -2.66 -22.90 -0.09
N ASP A 115 -2.80 -23.96 -0.90
CA ASP A 115 -3.59 -25.10 -0.49
C ASP A 115 -3.23 -25.39 0.98
N SER A 116 -4.22 -25.24 1.86
CA SER A 116 -4.14 -25.75 3.22
C SER A 116 -5.21 -26.82 3.33
N GLU A 117 -5.02 -27.90 2.59
CA GLU A 117 -5.59 -29.19 2.96
C GLU A 117 -4.81 -29.74 4.17
N THR A 118 -5.35 -29.57 5.38
CA THR A 118 -5.26 -30.52 6.52
C THR A 118 -6.02 -29.91 7.71
N GLY A 119 -6.99 -30.55 8.37
CA GLY A 119 -7.44 -31.92 8.27
C GLY A 119 -8.68 -32.17 9.14
N THR A 120 -9.15 -33.38 8.97
CA THR A 120 -10.24 -34.15 9.57
C THR A 120 -10.57 -33.87 11.04
N ALA A 121 -11.87 -33.78 11.34
CA ALA A 121 -12.51 -34.45 12.48
C ALA A 121 -13.98 -34.72 12.14
#